data_AF-A0A973PTG3-F1
#
_entry.id   AF-A0A973PTG3-F1
#
_cell.length_a   1.000
_cell.length_b   1.000
_cell.length_c   1.000
_cell.angle_alpha   90.00
_cell.angle_beta   90.00
_cell.angle_gamma   90.00
#
_symmetry.space_group_name_H-M   'P 1'
#
loop_
_entity.id
_entity.type
_entity.pdbx_description
1 polymer ?
#
loop_
_entity_poly.entity_id
_entity_poly.type
_entity_poly.pdbx_seq_one_letter_code
_entity_poly.pdbx_strand_id
1 'polypeptide(L)'
;MPVPRATGWMTEVQVARALDKSLSFLAASNLDPAVLRGERPAKAIALINPHQRDMQDYLSAAFRAPGRANDPLLLFSRFSQAKVRRVGDVVKTQGRVTFREGRRGALEVTSDVTFVYPVVRTAGGSDEVARTIVRRETVMSWDDPAKVITKPGTFSLVSYRGDATNGGCGNHTGYNLSEFTADRTAKGSGNGPEADPYDRKKSMDARMREAGEARCGTATRT
;
A
#
# COMPACT_ATOMS: atom_id res chain seq x y z
N MET A 1 -6.90 9.85 -13.38
CA MET A 1 -5.48 10.27 -13.41
C MET A 1 -5.43 11.78 -13.66
N PRO A 2 -4.41 12.51 -13.15
CA PRO A 2 -4.25 13.93 -13.45
C PRO A 2 -3.76 14.14 -14.90
N VAL A 3 -4.10 15.29 -15.49
CA VAL A 3 -3.60 15.68 -16.82
C VAL A 3 -2.11 16.00 -16.72
N PRO A 4 -1.23 15.38 -17.55
CA PRO A 4 0.19 15.70 -17.56
C PRO A 4 0.44 17.17 -17.93
N ARG A 5 1.48 17.76 -17.34
CA ARG A 5 2.04 19.06 -17.72
C ARG A 5 3.53 19.04 -17.40
N ALA A 6 4.33 19.83 -18.12
CA ALA A 6 5.75 19.97 -17.79
C ALA A 6 5.93 20.38 -16.32
N THR A 7 6.86 19.74 -15.61
CA THR A 7 7.06 19.93 -14.16
C THR A 7 8.47 19.48 -13.79
N GLY A 8 9.19 20.31 -13.04
CA GLY A 8 10.58 20.05 -12.69
C GLY A 8 11.46 19.88 -13.95
N TRP A 9 12.30 18.85 -13.96
CA TRP A 9 13.17 18.52 -15.09
C TRP A 9 12.44 17.87 -16.28
N MET A 10 11.17 17.52 -16.13
CA MET A 10 10.42 16.74 -17.10
C MET A 10 9.50 17.58 -17.98
N THR A 11 9.55 17.30 -19.29
CA THR A 11 8.53 17.70 -20.27
C THR A 11 7.19 17.00 -20.00
N GLU A 12 6.11 17.50 -20.59
CA GLU A 12 4.76 16.92 -20.46
C GLU A 12 4.73 15.42 -20.82
N VAL A 13 5.38 15.02 -21.91
CA VAL A 13 5.46 13.62 -22.35
C VAL A 13 6.21 12.75 -21.34
N GLN A 14 7.26 13.28 -20.71
CA GLN A 14 7.98 12.57 -19.66
C GLN A 14 7.14 12.43 -18.38
N VAL A 15 6.40 13.48 -18.00
CA VAL A 15 5.45 13.44 -16.89
C VAL A 15 4.35 12.41 -17.13
N ALA A 16 3.80 12.32 -18.35
CA ALA A 16 2.81 11.30 -18.71
C ALA A 16 3.36 9.87 -18.47
N ARG A 17 4.57 9.59 -18.95
CA ARG A 17 5.24 8.29 -18.75
C ARG A 17 5.50 7.98 -17.27
N ALA A 18 5.92 8.98 -16.50
CA ALA A 18 6.13 8.84 -15.06
C ALA A 18 4.82 8.53 -14.32
N LEU A 19 3.71 9.16 -14.69
CA LEU A 19 2.39 8.86 -14.14
C LEU A 19 1.94 7.43 -14.47
N ASP A 20 2.15 6.96 -15.71
CA ASP A 20 1.82 5.59 -16.12
C ASP A 20 2.64 4.54 -15.37
N LYS A 21 3.94 4.79 -15.18
CA LYS A 21 4.81 3.91 -14.40
C LYS A 21 4.48 3.94 -12.90
N SER A 22 4.08 5.09 -12.37
CA SER A 22 3.58 5.21 -10.99
C SER A 22 2.31 4.37 -10.80
N LEU A 23 1.38 4.44 -11.77
CA LEU A 23 0.19 3.58 -11.77
C LEU A 23 0.55 2.09 -11.89
N SER A 24 1.54 1.77 -12.71
CA SER A 24 2.07 0.40 -12.86
C SER A 24 2.62 -0.15 -11.54
N PHE A 25 3.31 0.69 -10.76
CA PHE A 25 3.77 0.32 -9.41
C PHE A 25 2.60 0.04 -8.47
N LEU A 26 1.58 0.90 -8.46
CA LEU A 26 0.39 0.69 -7.62
C LEU A 26 -0.32 -0.62 -7.96
N ALA A 27 -0.50 -0.90 -9.25
CA ALA A 27 -1.11 -2.14 -9.72
C ALA A 27 -0.25 -3.37 -9.37
N ALA A 28 1.05 -3.32 -9.66
CA ALA A 28 1.97 -4.42 -9.35
C ALA A 28 2.09 -4.70 -7.85
N SER A 29 1.89 -3.68 -7.00
CA SER A 29 2.02 -3.81 -5.55
C SER A 29 0.73 -4.27 -4.85
N ASN A 30 -0.44 -4.00 -5.45
CA ASN A 30 -1.72 -4.11 -4.76
C ASN A 30 -2.81 -4.88 -5.52
N LEU A 31 -2.61 -5.14 -6.80
CA LEU A 31 -3.59 -5.80 -7.68
C LEU A 31 -3.03 -7.07 -8.33
N ASP A 32 -1.70 -7.19 -8.46
CA ASP A 32 -1.06 -8.36 -9.05
C ASP A 32 -1.45 -9.64 -8.27
N PRO A 33 -2.07 -10.64 -8.94
CA PRO A 33 -2.54 -11.85 -8.27
C PRO A 33 -1.45 -12.63 -7.53
N ALA A 34 -0.22 -12.65 -8.04
CA ALA A 34 0.90 -13.34 -7.39
C ALA A 34 1.27 -12.64 -6.08
N VAL A 35 1.33 -11.31 -6.09
CA VAL A 35 1.62 -10.50 -4.90
C VAL A 35 0.53 -10.69 -3.84
N LEU A 36 -0.73 -10.70 -4.27
CA LEU A 36 -1.86 -10.93 -3.37
C LEU A 36 -1.86 -12.33 -2.75
N ARG A 37 -1.35 -13.35 -3.45
CA ARG A 37 -1.10 -14.69 -2.89
C ARG A 37 0.14 -14.77 -1.98
N GLY A 38 0.88 -13.68 -1.84
CA GLY A 38 2.05 -13.63 -0.97
C GLY A 38 3.38 -13.89 -1.67
N GLU A 39 3.44 -13.86 -3.00
CA GLU A 39 4.69 -14.01 -3.74
C GLU A 39 5.49 -12.69 -3.76
N ARG A 40 6.82 -12.74 -3.94
CA ARG A 40 7.66 -11.52 -3.93
C ARG A 40 7.26 -10.58 -5.10
N PRO A 41 7.03 -9.27 -4.86
CA PRO A 41 6.52 -8.34 -5.86
C PRO A 41 7.62 -7.82 -6.81
N ALA A 42 8.25 -8.73 -7.58
CA ALA A 42 9.40 -8.42 -8.41
C ALA A 42 9.15 -7.26 -9.40
N LYS A 43 7.97 -7.23 -10.04
CA LYS A 43 7.59 -6.16 -10.99
C LYS A 43 7.52 -4.79 -10.33
N ALA A 44 7.00 -4.71 -9.11
CA ALA A 44 6.90 -3.46 -8.37
C ALA A 44 8.27 -3.00 -7.87
N ILE A 45 9.06 -3.92 -7.31
CA ILE A 45 10.43 -3.63 -6.84
C ILE A 45 11.33 -3.13 -7.98
N ALA A 46 11.17 -3.66 -9.18
CA ALA A 46 11.94 -3.23 -10.35
C ALA A 46 11.68 -1.77 -10.78
N LEU A 47 10.58 -1.14 -10.32
CA LEU A 47 10.27 0.27 -10.58
C LEU A 47 10.88 1.20 -9.52
N ILE A 48 11.35 0.67 -8.40
CA ILE A 48 12.02 1.43 -7.33
C ILE A 48 13.49 1.62 -7.72
N ASN A 49 14.01 2.82 -7.46
CA ASN A 49 15.39 3.18 -7.74
C ASN A 49 16.35 2.22 -7.02
N PRO A 50 17.16 1.42 -7.75
CA PRO A 50 18.09 0.47 -7.15
C PRO A 50 19.22 1.17 -6.38
N HIS A 51 19.42 2.47 -6.59
CA HIS A 51 20.44 3.27 -5.89
C HIS A 51 19.91 3.92 -4.59
N GLN A 52 18.61 3.80 -4.28
CA GLN A 52 18.05 4.22 -3.00
C GLN A 52 18.35 3.16 -1.92
N ARG A 53 19.54 3.25 -1.30
CA ARG A 53 20.08 2.22 -0.39
C ARG A 53 19.17 1.88 0.79
N ASP A 54 18.65 2.88 1.48
CA ASP A 54 17.70 2.72 2.59
C ASP A 54 16.47 1.90 2.20
N MET A 55 15.95 2.14 0.99
CA MET A 55 14.82 1.38 0.45
C MET A 55 15.19 -0.05 0.06
N GLN A 56 16.40 -0.26 -0.48
CA GLN A 56 16.89 -1.61 -0.79
C GLN A 56 17.09 -2.44 0.49
N ASP A 57 17.65 -1.83 1.54
CA ASP A 57 17.84 -2.46 2.85
C ASP A 57 16.49 -2.82 3.49
N TYR A 58 15.53 -1.89 3.45
CA TYR A 58 14.15 -2.14 3.87
C TYR A 58 13.54 -3.32 3.12
N LEU A 59 13.61 -3.34 1.77
CA LEU A 59 13.01 -4.40 0.96
C LEU A 59 13.67 -5.75 1.22
N SER A 60 14.99 -5.77 1.44
CA SER A 60 15.71 -6.98 1.84
C SER A 60 15.19 -7.51 3.18
N ALA A 61 15.14 -6.66 4.21
CA ALA A 61 14.64 -7.02 5.53
C ALA A 61 13.17 -7.47 5.50
N ALA A 62 12.32 -6.72 4.79
CA ALA A 62 10.88 -6.94 4.74
C ALA A 62 10.45 -8.28 4.16
N PHE A 63 11.27 -8.89 3.30
CA PHE A 63 10.99 -10.22 2.76
C PHE A 63 11.84 -11.34 3.36
N ARG A 64 12.89 -11.01 4.13
CA ARG A 64 13.72 -12.00 4.84
C ARG A 64 13.15 -12.33 6.21
N ALA A 65 12.82 -11.31 6.99
CA ALA A 65 12.28 -11.43 8.33
C ALA A 65 11.35 -10.24 8.60
N PRO A 66 10.09 -10.27 8.12
CA PRO A 66 9.11 -9.22 8.37
C PRO A 66 9.02 -8.86 9.86
N GLY A 67 8.86 -7.57 10.15
CA GLY A 67 8.80 -7.05 11.50
C GLY A 67 8.25 -5.64 11.52
N ARG A 68 8.04 -5.07 12.71
CA ARG A 68 7.42 -3.74 12.88
C ARG A 68 8.07 -2.64 12.05
N ALA A 69 9.40 -2.65 11.97
CA ALA A 69 10.17 -1.64 11.25
C ALA A 69 10.25 -1.89 9.74
N ASN A 70 9.95 -3.11 9.29
CA ASN A 70 10.17 -3.58 7.93
C ASN A 70 9.01 -4.47 7.48
N ASP A 71 7.77 -4.01 7.68
CA ASP A 71 6.60 -4.77 7.32
C ASP A 71 6.31 -4.59 5.81
N PRO A 72 6.41 -5.65 4.97
CA PRO A 72 6.15 -5.50 3.54
C PRO A 72 4.73 -5.00 3.23
N LEU A 73 3.78 -5.11 4.18
CA LEU A 73 2.44 -4.57 4.04
C LEU A 73 2.38 -3.05 3.92
N LEU A 74 3.42 -2.32 4.31
CA LEU A 74 3.47 -0.87 4.09
C LEU A 74 3.45 -0.50 2.60
N LEU A 75 3.96 -1.39 1.73
CA LEU A 75 4.01 -1.15 0.28
C LEU A 75 3.15 -2.13 -0.53
N PHE A 76 2.98 -3.38 -0.05
CA PHE A 76 2.42 -4.47 -0.84
C PHE A 76 1.26 -5.15 -0.12
N SER A 77 0.10 -5.25 -0.76
CA SER A 77 -1.02 -6.02 -0.21
C SER A 77 -0.81 -7.51 -0.44
N ARG A 78 -0.75 -8.27 0.66
CA ARG A 78 -0.35 -9.69 0.64
C ARG A 78 -1.23 -10.50 1.58
N PHE A 79 -1.58 -11.71 1.20
CA PHE A 79 -2.40 -12.62 2.02
C PHE A 79 -1.74 -14.00 2.09
N SER A 80 -1.89 -14.68 3.22
CA SER A 80 -1.43 -16.07 3.36
C SER A 80 -2.48 -17.01 2.79
N GLN A 81 -2.13 -17.76 1.75
CA GLN A 81 -3.04 -18.74 1.13
C GLN A 81 -3.44 -19.87 2.07
N ALA A 82 -2.63 -20.15 3.09
CA ALA A 82 -2.98 -21.12 4.13
C ALA A 82 -4.14 -20.64 5.03
N LYS A 83 -4.42 -19.33 5.06
CA LYS A 83 -5.44 -18.72 5.91
C LYS A 83 -6.67 -18.28 5.11
N VAL A 84 -6.46 -17.62 3.98
CA VAL A 84 -7.54 -17.06 3.17
C VAL A 84 -7.36 -17.28 1.67
N ARG A 85 -8.48 -17.32 0.96
CA ARG A 85 -8.55 -17.24 -0.51
C ARG A 85 -9.33 -16.01 -0.93
N ARG A 86 -8.92 -15.40 -2.05
CA ARG A 86 -9.66 -14.29 -2.65
C ARG A 86 -10.98 -14.75 -3.24
N VAL A 87 -11.99 -13.89 -3.17
CA VAL A 87 -13.27 -14.06 -3.88
C VAL A 87 -13.22 -13.25 -5.16
N GLY A 88 -13.32 -13.95 -6.30
CA GLY A 88 -13.20 -13.33 -7.61
C GLY A 88 -11.84 -12.70 -7.88
N ASP A 89 -11.72 -12.06 -9.04
CA ASP A 89 -10.53 -11.42 -9.58
C ASP A 89 -10.54 -9.90 -9.42
N VAL A 90 -11.72 -9.29 -9.20
CA VAL A 90 -11.88 -7.85 -9.03
C VAL A 90 -11.45 -7.37 -7.63
N VAL A 91 -10.60 -6.34 -7.61
CA VAL A 91 -10.31 -5.52 -6.41
C VAL A 91 -10.90 -4.14 -6.65
N LYS A 92 -11.80 -3.69 -5.77
CA LYS A 92 -12.34 -2.32 -5.89
C LYS A 92 -11.30 -1.33 -5.42
N THR A 93 -11.13 -0.25 -6.19
CA THR A 93 -10.20 0.83 -5.87
C THR A 93 -10.91 2.17 -5.87
N GLN A 94 -10.50 3.06 -4.98
CA GLN A 94 -10.98 4.44 -4.94
C GLN A 94 -9.85 5.34 -4.43
N GLY A 95 -9.56 6.42 -5.14
CA GLY A 95 -8.48 7.30 -4.72
C GLY A 95 -8.15 8.40 -5.69
N ARG A 96 -7.01 9.05 -5.43
CA ARG A 96 -6.49 10.13 -6.25
C ARG A 96 -4.99 9.95 -6.46
N VAL A 97 -4.54 10.34 -7.65
CA VAL A 97 -3.13 10.57 -7.97
C VAL A 97 -2.98 12.05 -8.30
N THR A 98 -1.93 12.67 -7.76
CA THR A 98 -1.55 14.06 -8.01
C THR A 98 -0.04 14.13 -8.23
N PHE A 99 0.45 15.24 -8.76
CA PHE A 99 1.88 15.48 -8.85
C PHE A 99 2.21 16.96 -8.66
N ARG A 100 3.45 17.21 -8.25
CA ARG A 100 4.05 18.54 -8.14
C ARG A 100 5.55 18.47 -8.39
N GLU A 101 6.18 19.62 -8.54
CA GLU A 101 7.63 19.70 -8.46
C GLU A 101 8.08 19.39 -7.02
N GLY A 102 9.12 18.56 -6.93
CA GLY A 102 9.76 18.13 -5.71
C GLY A 102 11.13 18.75 -5.54
N ARG A 103 11.89 18.22 -4.57
CA ARG A 103 13.26 18.69 -4.34
C ARG A 103 14.15 18.41 -5.54
N ARG A 104 15.13 19.29 -5.78
CA ARG A 104 16.09 19.18 -6.90
C ARG A 104 15.42 19.11 -8.28
N GLY A 105 14.20 19.64 -8.42
CA GLY A 105 13.46 19.63 -9.68
C GLY A 105 12.87 18.26 -10.05
N ALA A 106 12.80 17.31 -9.12
CA ALA A 106 12.11 16.04 -9.35
C ALA A 106 10.62 16.23 -9.63
N LEU A 107 9.99 15.27 -10.30
CA LEU A 107 8.54 15.14 -10.31
C LEU A 107 8.12 14.24 -9.14
N GLU A 108 7.41 14.79 -8.15
CA GLU A 108 6.86 14.01 -7.04
C GLU A 108 5.40 13.63 -7.34
N VAL A 109 5.14 12.34 -7.50
CA VAL A 109 3.80 11.77 -7.72
C VAL A 109 3.27 11.24 -6.39
N THR A 110 2.19 11.82 -5.89
CA THR A 110 1.48 11.35 -4.70
C THR A 110 0.25 10.57 -5.10
N SER A 111 0.15 9.35 -4.60
CA SER A 111 -1.05 8.51 -4.68
C SER A 111 -1.65 8.34 -3.30
N ASP A 112 -2.97 8.44 -3.18
CA ASP A 112 -3.74 8.05 -1.99
C ASP A 112 -4.92 7.19 -2.49
N VAL A 113 -4.83 5.88 -2.29
CA VAL A 113 -5.77 4.90 -2.85
C VAL A 113 -6.19 3.89 -1.79
N THR A 114 -7.51 3.66 -1.73
CA THR A 114 -8.14 2.58 -0.97
C THR A 114 -8.35 1.36 -1.87
N PHE A 115 -8.00 0.17 -1.37
CA PHE A 115 -8.18 -1.12 -2.02
C PHE A 115 -9.07 -2.02 -1.15
N VAL A 116 -10.05 -2.69 -1.77
CA VAL A 116 -10.97 -3.61 -1.06
C VAL A 116 -10.75 -5.04 -1.54
N TYR A 117 -10.33 -5.89 -0.63
CA TYR A 117 -10.01 -7.30 -0.89
C TYR A 117 -11.07 -8.22 -0.27
N PRO A 118 -11.99 -8.78 -1.07
CA PRO A 118 -12.92 -9.79 -0.57
C PRO A 118 -12.20 -11.13 -0.43
N VAL A 119 -12.36 -11.77 0.74
CA VAL A 119 -11.70 -13.04 1.07
C VAL A 119 -12.64 -13.98 1.81
N VAL A 120 -12.39 -15.28 1.64
CA VAL A 120 -13.01 -16.38 2.39
C VAL A 120 -11.91 -17.16 3.11
N ARG A 121 -12.28 -17.94 4.13
CA ARG A 121 -11.33 -18.85 4.78
C ARG A 121 -10.86 -19.91 3.79
N THR A 122 -9.60 -20.30 3.93
CA THR A 122 -9.07 -21.46 3.21
C THR A 122 -9.59 -22.76 3.82
N ALA A 123 -9.50 -22.88 5.15
CA ALA A 123 -10.16 -23.97 5.86
C ALA A 123 -11.68 -23.81 5.71
N GLY A 124 -12.36 -24.89 5.31
CA GLY A 124 -13.81 -24.88 5.09
C GLY A 124 -14.62 -24.57 6.36
N GLY A 125 -15.95 -24.58 6.25
CA GLY A 125 -16.87 -24.38 7.37
C GLY A 125 -17.55 -23.01 7.42
N SER A 126 -17.31 -22.13 6.45
CA SER A 126 -18.12 -20.92 6.24
C SER A 126 -17.89 -20.33 4.84
N ASP A 127 -18.99 -19.92 4.20
CA ASP A 127 -18.97 -19.12 2.96
C ASP A 127 -18.97 -17.60 3.24
N GLU A 128 -18.69 -17.20 4.49
CA GLU A 128 -18.58 -15.80 4.87
C GLU A 128 -17.51 -15.09 4.04
N VAL A 129 -17.92 -14.05 3.32
CA VAL A 129 -17.01 -13.13 2.65
C VAL A 129 -16.65 -12.00 3.58
N ALA A 130 -15.45 -12.05 4.13
CA ALA A 130 -14.84 -10.94 4.84
C ALA A 130 -14.18 -9.97 3.84
N ARG A 131 -13.97 -8.73 4.27
CA ARG A 131 -13.26 -7.72 3.48
C ARG A 131 -12.09 -7.19 4.28
N THR A 132 -10.91 -7.21 3.68
CA THR A 132 -9.76 -6.40 4.14
C THR A 132 -9.70 -5.15 3.30
N ILE A 133 -9.64 -3.99 3.94
CA ILE A 133 -9.65 -2.69 3.26
C ILE A 133 -8.34 -1.98 3.61
N VAL A 134 -7.57 -1.61 2.60
CA VAL A 134 -6.26 -0.96 2.77
C VAL A 134 -6.27 0.39 2.10
N ARG A 135 -6.09 1.48 2.86
CA ARG A 135 -5.84 2.83 2.30
C ARG A 135 -4.35 3.12 2.38
N ARG A 136 -3.74 3.49 1.27
CA ARG A 136 -2.29 3.75 1.18
C ARG A 136 -2.02 5.09 0.53
N GLU A 137 -1.16 5.87 1.17
CA GLU A 137 -0.53 7.05 0.58
C GLU A 137 0.94 6.74 0.27
N THR A 138 1.33 6.97 -0.98
CA THR A 138 2.71 6.78 -1.45
C THR A 138 3.16 8.00 -2.25
N VAL A 139 4.34 8.52 -1.94
CA VAL A 139 5.00 9.61 -2.66
C VAL A 139 6.23 9.06 -3.40
N MET A 140 6.19 9.14 -4.72
CA MET A 140 7.20 8.61 -5.65
C MET A 140 7.93 9.80 -6.28
N SER A 141 9.24 9.94 -6.01
CA SER A 141 10.10 10.95 -6.61
C SER A 141 10.74 10.42 -7.88
N TRP A 142 10.36 11.01 -9.01
CA TRP A 142 11.01 10.81 -10.30
C TRP A 142 12.18 11.78 -10.40
N ASP A 143 13.31 11.34 -9.85
CA ASP A 143 14.49 12.18 -9.61
C ASP A 143 15.11 12.71 -10.91
N ASP A 144 15.66 13.92 -10.84
CA ASP A 144 16.49 14.50 -11.90
C ASP A 144 17.84 13.75 -11.97
N PRO A 145 18.12 13.00 -13.05
CA PRO A 145 19.34 12.21 -13.16
C PRO A 145 20.60 13.05 -13.22
N ALA A 146 20.50 14.36 -13.51
CA ALA A 146 21.65 15.27 -13.43
C ALA A 146 22.03 15.63 -11.98
N LYS A 147 21.15 15.36 -11.00
CA LYS A 147 21.32 15.77 -9.59
C LYS A 147 21.24 14.62 -8.59
N VAL A 148 20.73 13.46 -9.00
CA VAL A 148 20.53 12.28 -8.15
C VAL A 148 20.97 11.03 -8.90
N ILE A 149 21.73 10.16 -8.22
CA ILE A 149 22.07 8.84 -8.75
C ILE A 149 20.79 7.99 -8.80
N THR A 150 20.30 7.73 -10.01
CA THR A 150 19.07 6.96 -10.26
C THR A 150 19.20 6.13 -11.52
N LYS A 151 18.34 5.12 -11.66
CA LYS A 151 18.22 4.33 -12.89
C LYS A 151 17.09 4.89 -13.76
N PRO A 152 17.29 5.08 -15.07
CA PRO A 152 16.21 5.50 -15.97
C PRO A 152 14.96 4.63 -15.84
N GLY A 153 13.79 5.27 -15.76
CA GLY A 153 12.50 4.58 -15.63
C GLY A 153 12.15 4.07 -14.23
N THR A 154 12.93 4.45 -13.21
CA THR A 154 12.66 4.15 -11.80
C THR A 154 12.39 5.43 -11.01
N PHE A 155 11.79 5.29 -9.83
CA PHE A 155 11.54 6.38 -8.88
C PHE A 155 12.09 6.03 -7.50
N SER A 156 12.40 7.04 -6.70
CA SER A 156 12.71 6.87 -5.27
C SER A 156 11.43 7.01 -4.43
N LEU A 157 11.26 6.19 -3.39
CA LEU A 157 10.16 6.32 -2.44
C LEU A 157 10.50 7.36 -1.38
N VAL A 158 9.71 8.43 -1.31
CA VAL A 158 9.92 9.54 -0.36
C VAL A 158 9.09 9.35 0.90
N SER A 159 7.86 8.85 0.75
CA SER A 159 6.95 8.57 1.85
C SER A 159 6.03 7.42 1.46
N TYR A 160 5.72 6.57 2.42
CA TYR A 160 4.77 5.48 2.28
C TYR A 160 4.08 5.25 3.61
N ARG A 161 2.75 5.28 3.59
CA ARG A 161 1.90 5.15 4.78
C ARG A 161 0.68 4.33 4.39
N GLY A 162 0.25 3.47 5.30
CA GLY A 162 -0.91 2.62 5.06
C GLY A 162 -1.69 2.40 6.34
N ASP A 163 -3.00 2.29 6.18
CA ASP A 163 -3.89 1.79 7.21
C ASP A 163 -4.73 0.64 6.63
N ALA A 164 -4.95 -0.38 7.46
CA ALA A 164 -5.64 -1.60 7.07
C ALA A 164 -6.76 -1.93 8.06
N THR A 165 -7.99 -1.91 7.57
CA THR A 165 -9.15 -2.45 8.27
C THR A 165 -9.28 -3.94 7.98
N ASN A 166 -9.45 -4.74 9.05
CA ASN A 166 -9.46 -6.19 8.98
C ASN A 166 -8.18 -6.77 8.32
N GLY A 167 -7.03 -6.10 8.55
CA GLY A 167 -5.70 -6.57 8.14
C GLY A 167 -4.93 -7.27 9.27
N GLY A 168 -5.51 -7.33 10.47
CA GLY A 168 -4.85 -7.76 11.70
C GLY A 168 -4.23 -6.58 12.48
N CYS A 169 -4.09 -6.77 13.79
CA CYS A 169 -3.54 -5.76 14.70
C CYS A 169 -2.24 -6.25 15.34
N GLY A 170 -1.19 -5.43 15.32
CA GLY A 170 0.09 -5.70 16.01
C GLY A 170 0.90 -6.88 15.47
N ASN A 171 0.41 -7.57 14.44
CA ASN A 171 1.04 -8.76 13.87
C ASN A 171 1.84 -8.38 12.62
N HIS A 172 3.17 -8.40 12.72
CA HIS A 172 4.08 -8.04 11.62
C HIS A 172 4.58 -9.26 10.86
N THR A 173 3.65 -10.10 10.40
CA THR A 173 3.96 -11.36 9.70
C THR A 173 4.29 -11.14 8.21
N GLY A 174 4.07 -9.93 7.70
CA GLY A 174 4.16 -9.60 6.28
C GLY A 174 2.95 -10.04 5.43
N TYR A 175 1.85 -10.43 6.09
CA TYR A 175 0.58 -10.82 5.47
C TYR A 175 -0.60 -10.19 6.22
N ASN A 176 -1.61 -9.74 5.48
CA ASN A 176 -2.88 -9.36 6.07
C ASN A 176 -3.52 -10.58 6.72
N LEU A 177 -3.95 -10.42 7.97
CA LEU A 177 -4.60 -11.44 8.78
C LEU A 177 -6.08 -11.11 8.90
N SER A 178 -6.82 -11.34 7.81
CA SER A 178 -8.26 -11.12 7.77
C SER A 178 -8.97 -11.98 8.82
N GLU A 179 -9.79 -11.33 9.61
CA GLU A 179 -10.66 -11.95 10.61
C GLU A 179 -12.08 -12.10 10.06
N PHE A 180 -12.74 -13.17 10.51
CA PHE A 180 -14.12 -13.52 10.17
C PHE A 180 -15.01 -13.41 11.41
N THR A 181 -16.31 -13.57 11.27
CA THR A 181 -17.27 -13.43 12.39
C THR A 181 -16.90 -14.31 13.58
N ALA A 182 -16.57 -15.58 13.35
CA ALA A 182 -16.17 -16.48 14.44
C ALA A 182 -14.88 -16.05 15.17
N ASP A 183 -13.91 -15.44 14.47
CA ASP A 183 -12.68 -14.94 15.10
C ASP A 183 -12.97 -13.74 16.00
N ARG A 184 -13.83 -12.83 15.50
CA ARG A 184 -14.21 -11.59 16.19
C ARG A 184 -15.03 -11.89 17.45
N THR A 185 -15.94 -12.86 17.39
CA THR A 185 -16.71 -13.29 18.56
C THR A 185 -15.80 -13.84 19.66
N ALA A 186 -14.74 -14.56 19.29
CA ALA A 186 -13.80 -15.13 20.26
C ALA A 186 -12.83 -14.10 20.88
N LYS A 187 -12.37 -13.12 20.08
CA LYS A 187 -11.42 -12.08 20.52
C LYS A 187 -12.07 -10.87 21.21
N GLY A 188 -13.34 -10.60 20.95
CA GLY A 188 -13.99 -9.34 21.33
C GLY A 188 -13.58 -8.16 20.43
N SER A 189 -14.20 -6.99 20.63
CA SER A 189 -13.84 -5.79 19.87
C SER A 189 -12.50 -5.20 20.31
N GLY A 190 -11.81 -4.57 19.37
CA GLY A 190 -10.65 -3.75 19.69
C GLY A 190 -11.04 -2.57 20.60
N ASN A 191 -10.13 -2.17 21.48
CA ASN A 191 -10.29 -1.03 22.38
C ASN A 191 -9.58 0.24 21.88
N GLY A 192 -9.18 0.25 20.61
CA GLY A 192 -8.72 1.44 19.91
C GLY A 192 -9.88 2.28 19.35
N PRO A 193 -9.56 3.41 18.72
CA PRO A 193 -10.56 4.33 18.17
C PRO A 193 -11.39 3.68 17.07
N GLU A 194 -12.59 4.23 16.87
CA GLU A 194 -13.43 3.92 15.73
C GLU A 194 -12.93 4.65 14.48
N ALA A 195 -12.92 3.96 13.34
CA ALA A 195 -12.55 4.57 12.06
C ALA A 195 -13.36 4.00 10.91
N ASP A 196 -13.90 4.88 10.05
CA ASP A 196 -14.43 4.48 8.76
C ASP A 196 -13.26 4.23 7.77
N PRO A 197 -13.09 3.02 7.23
CA PRO A 197 -12.07 2.73 6.22
C PRO A 197 -12.25 3.50 4.90
N TYR A 198 -13.44 4.05 4.65
CA TYR A 198 -13.77 4.81 3.45
C TYR A 198 -13.76 6.33 3.67
N ASP A 199 -13.56 6.81 4.90
CA ASP A 199 -13.40 8.25 5.14
C ASP A 199 -12.11 8.76 4.49
N ARG A 200 -12.29 9.74 3.61
CA ARG A 200 -11.22 10.44 2.88
C ARG A 200 -11.15 11.93 3.22
N LYS A 201 -11.98 12.42 4.15
CA LYS A 201 -11.92 13.80 4.67
C LYS A 201 -10.64 14.00 5.47
N LYS A 202 -10.25 12.99 6.27
CA LYS A 202 -8.96 12.97 6.96
C LYS A 202 -7.82 12.61 6.02
N SER A 203 -6.73 13.38 6.09
CA SER A 203 -5.48 13.03 5.43
C SER A 203 -4.89 11.75 6.03
N MET A 204 -4.05 11.04 5.27
CA MET A 204 -3.35 9.88 5.81
C MET A 204 -2.46 10.27 7.01
N ASP A 205 -1.85 11.46 6.99
CA ASP A 205 -1.09 11.98 8.13
C ASP A 205 -1.92 12.16 9.40
N ALA A 206 -3.12 12.72 9.30
CA ALA A 206 -4.02 12.83 10.44
C ALA A 206 -4.42 11.44 10.95
N ARG A 207 -4.77 10.53 10.03
CA ARG A 207 -5.16 9.14 10.35
C ARG A 207 -4.04 8.39 11.06
N MET A 208 -2.79 8.49 10.59
CA MET A 208 -1.65 7.81 11.22
C MET A 208 -1.33 8.38 12.61
N ARG A 209 -1.49 9.70 12.82
CA ARG A 209 -1.28 10.32 14.14
C ARG A 209 -2.36 9.91 15.15
N GLU A 210 -3.62 9.84 14.73
CA GLU A 210 -4.72 9.36 15.56
C GLU A 210 -4.56 7.86 15.90
N ALA A 211 -4.05 7.07 14.95
CA ALA A 211 -3.74 5.66 15.17
C ALA A 211 -2.54 5.47 16.12
N GLY A 212 -1.51 6.32 16.06
CA GLY A 212 -0.45 6.49 17.08
C GLY A 212 -0.01 5.24 17.84
N GLU A 213 0.00 5.32 19.17
CA GLU A 213 0.17 4.18 20.10
C GLU A 213 -1.16 3.45 20.38
N ALA A 214 -2.22 3.79 19.64
CA ALA A 214 -3.54 3.25 19.91
C ALA A 214 -3.56 1.74 19.66
N ARG A 215 -4.29 1.06 20.54
CA ARG A 215 -4.58 -0.36 20.45
C ARG A 215 -5.40 -0.63 19.19
N CYS A 216 -5.57 -1.91 18.85
CA CYS A 216 -6.40 -2.37 17.72
C CYS A 216 -7.74 -1.61 17.67
N GLY A 217 -7.96 -0.82 16.62
CA GLY A 217 -9.17 -0.01 16.45
C GLY A 217 -10.38 -0.83 16.00
N THR A 218 -11.55 -0.20 16.00
CA THR A 218 -12.80 -0.79 15.50
C THR A 218 -13.20 -0.11 14.20
N ALA A 219 -13.50 -0.91 13.17
CA ALA A 219 -14.01 -0.37 11.93
C ALA A 219 -15.52 -0.12 12.02
N THR A 220 -15.93 1.11 11.72
CA THR A 220 -17.35 1.50 11.67
C THR A 220 -17.68 2.02 10.27
N ARG A 221 -18.98 2.19 10.00
CA ARG A 221 -19.46 2.84 8.79
C ARG A 221 -20.39 3.95 9.23
N THR A 222 -19.90 5.18 9.17
CA THR A 222 -20.61 6.40 9.61
C THR A 222 -20.81 7.34 8.44
#